data_AF-A0A812VEB6-F1
#
_entry.id   AF-A0A812VEB6-F1
#
_cell.length_a   1.000
_cell.length_b   1.000
_cell.length_c   1.000
_cell.angle_alpha   90.00
_cell.angle_beta   90.00
_cell.angle_gamma   90.00
#
_symmetry.space_group_name_H-M   'P 1'
#
loop_
_entity.id
_entity.type
_entity.pdbx_description
1 polymer ?
#
loop_
_entity_poly.entity_id
_entity_poly.type
_entity_poly.pdbx_seq_one_letter_code
_entity_poly.pdbx_strand_id
1 'polypeptide(L)'
;MSNRWNRSSSSWTEDDQFLKNFSVGFDQPYSHSSLRGGRDSYTRTGRLSIPDVPEVKQRLHRIIAKKFTEMRPLCWVEMHTPYYPFYEDIDIIGTNRKEDDPPENLLMNSKEFWNLRAEILHQLFPEVRCLELTLYKASGWNVQKGINKASFHTVWSQLIVDKERAEAVRKTTVS
;
A
#
# COMPACT_ATOMS: atom_id res chain seq x y z
N MET A 1 -27.88 -12.12 -15.09
CA MET A 1 -26.45 -11.93 -14.71
C MET A 1 -26.25 -12.58 -13.35
N SER A 2 -25.67 -13.77 -13.30
CA SER A 2 -25.62 -14.60 -12.09
C SER A 2 -24.55 -14.10 -11.12
N ASN A 3 -24.96 -13.85 -9.87
CA ASN A 3 -24.10 -13.59 -8.73
C ASN A 3 -23.02 -14.69 -8.58
N ARG A 4 -21.77 -14.36 -8.94
CA ARG A 4 -20.62 -15.27 -8.93
C ARG A 4 -19.85 -15.29 -7.61
N TRP A 5 -20.42 -14.72 -6.55
CA TRP A 5 -19.79 -14.60 -5.22
C TRP A 5 -20.30 -15.60 -4.18
N ASN A 6 -20.99 -16.66 -4.61
CA ASN A 6 -21.28 -17.82 -3.76
C ASN A 6 -20.45 -19.02 -4.21
N ARG A 7 -19.26 -19.16 -3.64
CA ARG A 7 -18.57 -20.44 -3.44
C ARG A 7 -18.12 -20.47 -1.98
N SER A 8 -18.94 -21.05 -1.12
CA SER A 8 -18.76 -22.39 -0.53
C SER A 8 -17.38 -22.59 0.10
N SER A 9 -17.37 -22.82 1.42
CA SER A 9 -16.28 -23.35 2.24
C SER A 9 -15.20 -24.08 1.45
N SER A 10 -14.12 -23.40 1.09
CA SER A 10 -13.12 -23.95 0.17
C SER A 10 -11.98 -24.62 0.94
N SER A 11 -11.83 -25.93 0.74
CA SER A 11 -10.57 -26.62 1.03
C SER A 11 -9.42 -25.91 0.30
N TRP A 12 -8.36 -25.58 1.02
CA TRP A 12 -7.17 -24.93 0.46
C TRP A 12 -6.59 -25.78 -0.68
N THR A 13 -6.32 -25.16 -1.83
CA THR A 13 -5.65 -25.85 -2.95
C THR A 13 -4.19 -26.12 -2.60
N GLU A 14 -3.55 -27.06 -3.29
CA GLU A 14 -2.11 -27.36 -3.10
C GLU A 14 -1.25 -26.09 -3.28
N ASP A 15 -1.60 -25.23 -4.24
CA ASP A 15 -0.94 -23.95 -4.47
C ASP A 15 -1.08 -23.01 -3.27
N ASP A 16 -2.27 -22.99 -2.64
CA ASP A 16 -2.48 -22.14 -1.48
C ASP A 16 -1.76 -22.69 -0.23
N GLN A 17 -1.65 -24.02 -0.11
CA GLN A 17 -0.86 -24.65 0.96
C GLN A 17 0.64 -24.40 0.77
N PHE A 18 1.13 -24.46 -0.47
CA PHE A 18 2.50 -24.10 -0.81
C PHE A 18 2.82 -22.65 -0.40
N LEU A 19 1.97 -21.68 -0.76
CA LEU A 19 2.18 -20.28 -0.39
C LEU A 19 2.14 -20.08 1.13
N LYS A 20 1.23 -20.77 1.83
CA LYS A 20 1.13 -20.70 3.29
C LYS A 20 2.38 -21.16 4.04
N ASN A 21 3.16 -22.08 3.47
CA ASN A 21 4.40 -22.52 4.11
C ASN A 21 5.43 -21.39 4.26
N PHE A 22 5.25 -20.29 3.51
CA PHE A 22 6.09 -19.09 3.58
C PHE A 22 5.47 -17.98 4.43
N SER A 23 4.32 -18.20 5.08
CA SER A 23 3.67 -17.15 5.87
C SER A 23 4.53 -16.74 7.07
N VAL A 24 4.77 -15.45 7.24
CA VAL A 24 5.47 -14.90 8.40
C VAL A 24 4.52 -14.31 9.44
N GLY A 25 4.95 -14.38 10.69
CA GLY A 25 4.21 -13.89 11.85
C GLY A 25 4.03 -12.37 11.86
N PHE A 26 3.13 -11.91 12.74
CA PHE A 26 2.81 -10.48 12.91
C PHE A 26 3.96 -9.66 13.53
N ASP A 27 4.83 -10.35 14.24
CA ASP A 27 6.04 -9.85 14.91
C ASP A 27 7.16 -9.42 13.95
N GLN A 28 7.11 -9.85 12.68
CA GLN A 28 8.10 -9.47 11.68
C GLN A 28 7.74 -8.15 10.96
N PRO A 29 8.73 -7.32 10.57
CA PRO A 29 8.51 -5.98 10.03
C PRO A 29 8.12 -5.98 8.53
N TYR A 30 7.07 -6.71 8.15
CA TYR A 30 6.54 -6.73 6.79
C TYR A 30 5.30 -5.84 6.67
N SER A 31 5.40 -4.67 6.02
CA SER A 31 4.25 -3.77 5.80
C SER A 31 3.35 -4.28 4.68
N HIS A 32 2.04 -4.13 4.82
CA HIS A 32 1.05 -4.43 3.79
C HIS A 32 0.07 -3.29 3.59
N SER A 33 -0.18 -2.99 2.32
CA SER A 33 -1.26 -2.14 1.85
C SER A 33 -2.58 -2.91 1.92
N SER A 34 -3.46 -2.57 2.86
CA SER A 34 -4.84 -3.08 2.85
C SER A 34 -5.82 -2.03 3.34
N LEU A 35 -6.93 -1.91 2.60
CA LEU A 35 -8.03 -1.00 2.89
C LEU A 35 -8.75 -1.32 4.22
N ARG A 36 -8.52 -2.50 4.80
CA ARG A 36 -9.13 -2.96 6.06
C ARG A 36 -8.11 -3.16 7.19
N GLY A 37 -6.84 -2.82 6.96
CA GLY A 37 -5.74 -2.99 7.92
C GLY A 37 -5.65 -4.41 8.50
N GLY A 38 -5.43 -4.51 9.81
CA GLY A 38 -5.32 -5.79 10.54
C GLY A 38 -6.63 -6.58 10.69
N ARG A 39 -7.77 -6.02 10.24
CA ARG A 39 -9.06 -6.73 10.19
C ARG A 39 -9.26 -7.49 8.87
N ASP A 40 -8.37 -7.26 7.89
CA ASP A 40 -8.40 -7.99 6.64
C ASP A 40 -7.90 -9.42 6.84
N SER A 41 -8.69 -10.43 6.47
CA SER A 41 -8.20 -11.80 6.44
C SER A 41 -7.14 -12.01 5.36
N TYR A 42 -7.08 -11.15 4.34
CA TYR A 42 -6.10 -11.20 3.27
C TYR A 42 -4.73 -10.63 3.68
N THR A 43 -4.66 -9.69 4.64
CA THR A 43 -3.36 -9.23 5.18
C THR A 43 -2.66 -10.30 6.01
N ARG A 44 -3.40 -11.29 6.51
CA ARG A 44 -2.83 -12.49 7.13
C ARG A 44 -2.12 -13.40 6.13
N THR A 45 -2.46 -13.29 4.84
CA THR A 45 -1.91 -14.14 3.76
C THR A 45 -0.92 -13.43 2.84
N GLY A 46 -0.84 -12.10 2.87
CA GLY A 46 0.13 -11.34 2.06
C GLY A 46 1.57 -11.45 2.57
N ARG A 47 1.75 -11.90 3.83
CA ARG A 47 3.03 -11.85 4.55
C ARG A 47 3.81 -13.09 4.20
N LEU A 48 4.40 -13.14 3.01
CA LEU A 48 5.15 -14.30 2.54
C LEU A 48 6.66 -14.00 2.51
N SER A 49 7.46 -14.79 3.23
CA SER A 49 8.92 -14.80 3.10
C SER A 49 9.31 -15.96 2.18
N ILE A 50 9.28 -15.68 0.88
CA ILE A 50 9.56 -16.67 -0.16
C ILE A 50 11.07 -16.68 -0.43
N PRO A 51 11.77 -17.80 -0.25
CA PRO A 51 13.21 -17.89 -0.49
C PRO A 51 13.54 -17.75 -1.97
N ASP A 52 14.64 -17.05 -2.27
CA ASP A 52 15.18 -16.92 -3.62
C ASP A 52 15.96 -18.19 -4.01
N VAL A 53 15.23 -19.26 -4.32
CA VAL A 53 15.79 -20.50 -4.86
C VAL A 53 15.09 -20.90 -6.17
N PRO A 54 15.81 -21.46 -7.17
CA PRO A 54 15.27 -21.67 -8.52
C PRO A 54 13.95 -22.46 -8.57
N GLU A 55 13.85 -23.51 -7.76
CA GLU A 55 12.68 -24.41 -7.71
C GLU A 55 11.44 -23.69 -7.16
N VAL A 56 11.62 -22.91 -6.09
CA VAL A 56 10.56 -22.11 -5.46
C VAL A 56 10.10 -21.00 -6.41
N LYS A 57 11.04 -20.31 -7.07
CA LYS A 57 10.73 -19.30 -8.10
C LYS A 57 9.93 -19.89 -9.25
N GLN A 58 10.34 -21.05 -9.78
CA GLN A 58 9.63 -21.69 -10.88
C GLN A 58 8.19 -22.07 -10.47
N ARG A 59 8.00 -22.59 -9.26
CA ARG A 59 6.66 -22.92 -8.75
C ARG A 59 5.83 -21.66 -8.51
N LEU A 60 6.42 -20.61 -7.95
CA LEU A 60 5.76 -19.32 -7.76
C LEU A 60 5.30 -18.71 -9.09
N HIS A 61 6.15 -18.71 -10.13
CA HIS A 61 5.78 -18.22 -11.46
C HIS A 61 4.58 -18.97 -12.05
N ARG A 62 4.53 -20.30 -11.91
CA ARG A 62 3.39 -21.11 -12.36
C ARG A 62 2.11 -20.75 -11.61
N ILE A 63 2.20 -20.55 -10.29
CA ILE A 63 1.06 -20.15 -9.46
C ILE A 63 0.55 -18.77 -9.87
N ILE A 64 1.45 -17.80 -10.04
CA ILE A 64 1.09 -16.45 -10.49
C ILE A 64 0.40 -16.50 -11.85
N ALA A 65 0.99 -17.19 -12.84
CA ALA A 65 0.42 -17.33 -14.17
C ALA A 65 -0.98 -17.94 -14.14
N LYS A 66 -1.16 -19.04 -13.38
CA LYS A 66 -2.46 -19.70 -13.21
C LYS A 66 -3.50 -18.77 -12.59
N LYS A 67 -3.18 -18.10 -11.47
CA LYS A 67 -4.11 -17.22 -10.77
C LYS A 67 -4.44 -15.96 -11.59
N PHE A 68 -3.49 -15.48 -12.41
CA PHE A 68 -3.71 -14.43 -13.40
C PHE A 68 -4.73 -14.86 -14.47
N THR A 69 -4.57 -16.04 -15.07
CA THR A 69 -5.54 -16.60 -16.04
C THR A 69 -6.92 -16.83 -15.41
N GLU A 70 -6.98 -17.18 -14.12
CA GLU A 70 -8.24 -17.30 -13.36
C GLU A 70 -8.89 -15.95 -13.02
N MET A 71 -8.28 -14.81 -13.41
CA MET A 71 -8.73 -13.45 -13.08
C MET A 71 -8.89 -13.24 -11.57
N ARG A 72 -8.09 -13.91 -10.74
CA ARG A 72 -8.09 -13.73 -9.27
C ARG A 72 -7.19 -12.55 -8.90
N PRO A 73 -7.72 -11.35 -8.59
CA PRO A 73 -6.93 -10.11 -8.52
C PRO A 73 -6.06 -9.98 -7.26
N LEU A 74 -5.97 -11.02 -6.43
CA LEU A 74 -5.27 -10.99 -5.14
C LEU A 74 -3.79 -11.39 -5.23
N CYS A 75 -3.30 -11.77 -6.41
CA CYS A 75 -1.90 -12.14 -6.64
C CYS A 75 -1.01 -10.97 -7.08
N TRP A 76 -1.55 -9.75 -7.05
CA TRP A 76 -0.81 -8.51 -7.27
C TRP A 76 -0.17 -8.14 -5.93
N VAL A 77 0.68 -9.03 -5.42
CA VAL A 77 1.55 -8.71 -4.30
C VAL A 77 2.47 -7.60 -4.79
N GLU A 78 2.57 -6.51 -4.03
CA GLU A 78 3.58 -5.46 -4.23
C GLU A 78 4.96 -6.11 -4.21
N MET A 79 5.44 -6.54 -5.38
CA MET A 79 6.85 -6.69 -5.62
C MET A 79 7.38 -5.26 -5.66
N HIS A 80 8.14 -4.88 -4.65
CA HIS A 80 8.90 -3.64 -4.71
C HIS A 80 9.94 -3.81 -5.81
N THR A 81 9.55 -3.48 -7.04
CA THR A 81 10.46 -3.41 -8.17
C THR A 81 11.49 -2.32 -7.90
N PRO A 82 12.70 -2.38 -8.49
CA PRO A 82 13.70 -1.33 -8.32
C PRO A 82 13.16 0.06 -8.70
N TYR A 83 12.16 0.09 -9.59
CA TYR A 83 11.43 1.26 -10.03
C TYR A 83 9.93 1.05 -9.79
N TYR A 84 9.27 2.00 -9.16
CA TYR A 84 7.86 1.88 -8.76
C TYR A 84 7.18 3.25 -8.80
N PRO A 85 5.84 3.30 -8.94
CA PRO A 85 5.08 4.54 -8.80
C PRO A 85 5.36 5.16 -7.43
N PHE A 86 5.58 6.48 -7.37
CA PHE A 86 5.81 7.15 -6.11
C PHE A 86 4.52 7.15 -5.29
N TYR A 87 4.60 6.53 -4.11
CA TYR A 87 3.56 6.57 -3.10
C TYR A 87 4.12 7.21 -1.83
N GLU A 88 3.26 7.91 -1.10
CA GLU A 88 3.61 8.49 0.19
C GLU A 88 2.48 8.30 1.19
N ASP A 89 2.88 8.09 2.45
CA ASP A 89 1.98 8.02 3.58
C ASP A 89 2.08 9.34 4.33
N ILE A 90 1.04 10.17 4.23
CA ILE A 90 0.94 11.44 4.95
C ILE A 90 0.11 11.21 6.21
N ASP A 91 0.80 11.31 7.34
CA ASP A 91 0.23 11.09 8.66
C ASP A 91 0.25 12.36 9.46
N ILE A 92 -0.93 12.84 9.83
CA ILE A 92 -1.10 13.98 10.73
C ILE A 92 -1.68 13.44 12.02
N ILE A 93 -0.86 13.55 13.06
CA ILE A 93 -1.16 13.04 14.39
C ILE A 93 -1.73 14.20 15.20
N GLY A 94 -2.94 14.02 15.75
CA GLY A 94 -3.51 14.98 16.68
C GLY A 94 -2.76 15.00 18.02
N THR A 95 -3.15 15.88 18.92
CA THR A 95 -2.68 15.81 20.32
C THR A 95 -3.64 14.97 21.17
N ASN A 96 -3.41 14.90 22.48
CA ASN A 96 -4.36 14.31 23.43
C ASN A 96 -5.61 15.19 23.65
N ARG A 97 -5.69 16.37 23.03
CA ARG A 97 -6.84 17.27 23.12
C ARG A 97 -7.70 17.11 21.88
N LYS A 98 -9.00 16.97 22.09
CA LYS A 98 -9.99 16.78 21.03
C LYS A 98 -10.07 17.97 20.05
N GLU A 99 -9.76 19.16 20.52
CA GLU A 99 -9.67 20.41 19.74
C GLU A 99 -8.49 20.42 18.76
N ASP A 100 -7.49 19.55 19.01
CA ASP A 100 -6.34 19.34 18.12
C ASP A 100 -6.50 18.06 17.28
N ASP A 101 -7.73 17.50 17.22
CA ASP A 101 -8.00 16.40 16.29
C ASP A 101 -7.71 16.89 14.86
N PRO A 102 -6.93 16.12 14.08
CA PRO A 102 -6.49 16.58 12.77
C PRO A 102 -7.72 16.80 11.86
N PRO A 103 -7.80 17.93 11.13
CA PRO A 103 -8.97 18.30 10.36
C PRO A 103 -9.03 17.51 9.06
N GLU A 104 -9.27 16.21 9.18
CA GLU A 104 -9.14 15.23 8.10
C GLU A 104 -9.96 15.61 6.85
N ASN A 105 -11.22 15.99 7.06
CA ASN A 105 -12.12 16.38 5.97
C ASN A 105 -11.67 17.69 5.28
N LEU A 106 -10.97 18.56 6.01
CA LEU A 106 -10.42 19.80 5.47
C LEU A 106 -9.24 19.48 4.57
N LEU A 107 -8.35 18.60 5.02
CA LEU A 107 -7.13 18.22 4.29
C LEU A 107 -7.43 17.40 3.04
N MET A 108 -8.40 16.47 3.11
CA MET A 108 -8.80 15.68 1.95
C MET A 108 -9.30 16.55 0.79
N ASN A 109 -9.93 17.69 1.10
CA ASN A 109 -10.49 18.60 0.11
C ASN A 109 -9.65 19.88 -0.09
N SER A 110 -8.50 20.01 0.59
CA SER A 110 -7.66 21.20 0.50
C SER A 110 -6.85 21.17 -0.79
N LYS A 111 -7.33 21.91 -1.79
CA LYS A 111 -6.57 22.11 -3.03
C LYS A 111 -5.23 22.79 -2.76
N GLU A 112 -5.18 23.69 -1.79
CA GLU A 112 -3.99 24.43 -1.41
C GLU A 112 -2.88 23.48 -0.95
N PHE A 113 -3.20 22.54 -0.06
CA PHE A 113 -2.25 21.55 0.43
C PHE A 113 -1.74 20.64 -0.70
N TRP A 114 -2.64 20.06 -1.49
CA TRP A 114 -2.26 19.13 -2.55
C TRP A 114 -1.55 19.81 -3.72
N ASN A 115 -1.88 21.06 -4.03
CA ASN A 115 -1.17 21.86 -5.03
C ASN A 115 0.25 22.19 -4.54
N LEU A 116 0.41 22.63 -3.30
CA LEU A 116 1.73 22.88 -2.72
C LEU A 116 2.58 21.59 -2.75
N ARG A 117 1.97 20.44 -2.43
CA ARG A 117 2.67 19.17 -2.51
C ARG A 117 3.09 18.84 -3.95
N ALA A 118 2.19 19.04 -4.91
CA ALA A 118 2.48 18.84 -6.33
C ALA A 118 3.60 19.77 -6.82
N GLU A 119 3.63 21.04 -6.39
CA GLU A 119 4.69 22.00 -6.74
C GLU A 119 6.08 21.52 -6.30
N ILE A 120 6.20 21.00 -5.07
CA ILE A 120 7.47 20.43 -4.57
C ILE A 120 7.90 19.24 -5.42
N LEU A 121 6.95 18.36 -5.79
CA LEU A 121 7.24 17.21 -6.65
C LEU A 121 7.65 17.67 -8.06
N HIS A 122 7.00 18.68 -8.62
CA HIS A 122 7.34 19.27 -9.92
C HIS A 122 8.73 19.88 -9.96
N GLN A 123 9.22 20.43 -8.85
CA GLN A 123 10.60 20.93 -8.76
C GLN A 123 11.63 19.80 -8.88
N LEU A 124 11.30 18.59 -8.39
CA LEU A 124 12.17 17.42 -8.43
C LEU A 124 12.04 16.61 -9.73
N PHE A 125 10.87 16.67 -10.37
CA PHE A 125 10.54 15.98 -11.62
C PHE A 125 10.03 16.96 -12.68
N PRO A 126 10.84 17.94 -13.11
CA PRO A 126 10.43 19.02 -14.01
C PRO A 126 9.97 18.52 -15.40
N GLU A 127 10.38 17.31 -15.79
CA GLU A 127 9.98 16.67 -17.04
C GLU A 127 8.53 16.20 -17.06
N VAL A 128 7.91 16.04 -15.89
CA VAL A 128 6.55 15.53 -15.76
C VAL A 128 5.58 16.69 -15.95
N ARG A 129 4.79 16.67 -17.02
CA ARG A 129 3.90 17.80 -17.35
C ARG A 129 2.65 17.90 -16.47
N CYS A 130 2.15 16.76 -16.03
CA CYS A 130 0.91 16.65 -15.26
C CYS A 130 1.10 15.61 -14.17
N LEU A 131 0.72 15.97 -12.94
CA LEU A 131 0.68 15.06 -11.80
C LEU A 131 -0.78 14.76 -11.48
N GLU A 132 -1.13 13.48 -11.49
CA GLU A 132 -2.42 13.00 -11.02
C GLU A 132 -2.23 12.37 -9.63
N LEU A 133 -3.00 12.88 -8.68
CA LEU A 133 -3.04 12.38 -7.32
C LEU A 133 -4.18 11.39 -7.16
N THR A 134 -3.86 10.14 -6.85
CA THR A 134 -4.83 9.20 -6.28
C THR A 134 -4.67 9.19 -4.77
N LEU A 135 -5.75 9.47 -4.05
CA LEU A 135 -5.74 9.57 -2.58
C LEU A 135 -6.63 8.50 -1.96
N TYR A 136 -6.06 7.72 -1.05
CA TYR A 136 -6.76 6.74 -0.22
C TYR A 136 -6.76 7.21 1.23
N LYS A 137 -7.97 7.30 1.79
CA LYS A 137 -8.17 7.64 3.19
C LYS A 137 -7.92 6.40 4.07
N ALA A 138 -7.03 6.55 5.05
CA ALA A 138 -6.73 5.55 6.07
C ALA A 138 -6.80 6.10 7.51
N SER A 139 -7.37 7.29 7.68
CA SER A 139 -7.53 7.95 8.96
C SER A 139 -8.36 7.14 9.96
N GLY A 140 -8.08 7.35 11.24
CA GLY A 140 -8.82 6.72 12.32
C GLY A 140 -8.15 6.87 13.69
N TRP A 141 -8.62 6.08 14.64
CA TRP A 141 -8.10 6.05 16.00
C TRP A 141 -6.81 5.23 16.09
N ASN A 142 -5.72 5.84 16.56
CA ASN A 142 -4.50 5.13 16.87
C ASN A 142 -4.60 4.54 18.29
N VAL A 143 -4.89 3.24 18.39
CA VAL A 143 -5.08 2.54 19.68
C VAL A 143 -3.83 2.60 20.57
N GLN A 144 -2.62 2.50 19.99
CA GLN A 144 -1.38 2.51 20.77
C GLN A 144 -1.09 3.88 21.38
N LYS A 145 -1.44 4.96 20.67
CA LYS A 145 -1.16 6.33 21.08
C LYS A 145 -2.35 7.01 21.76
N GLY A 146 -3.54 6.44 21.70
CA GLY A 146 -4.75 7.00 22.31
C GLY A 146 -5.17 8.34 21.68
N ILE A 147 -4.92 8.52 20.39
CA ILE A 147 -5.15 9.79 19.66
C ILE A 147 -5.73 9.54 18.28
N ASN A 148 -6.47 10.53 17.76
CA ASN A 148 -6.91 10.53 16.37
C ASN A 148 -5.75 10.83 15.43
N LYS A 149 -5.80 10.19 14.27
CA LYS A 149 -4.83 10.33 13.20
C LYS A 149 -5.57 10.55 11.89
N ALA A 150 -5.23 11.62 11.18
CA ALA A 150 -5.54 11.74 9.77
C ALA A 150 -4.40 11.04 9.00
N SER A 151 -4.74 10.12 8.11
CA SER A 151 -3.77 9.30 7.39
C SER A 151 -4.23 9.17 5.95
N PHE A 152 -3.35 9.55 5.03
CA PHE A 152 -3.60 9.54 3.60
C PHE A 152 -2.49 8.73 2.93
N HIS A 153 -2.87 7.66 2.23
CA HIS A 153 -1.97 7.00 1.30
C HIS A 153 -2.18 7.64 -0.06
N THR A 154 -1.13 8.21 -0.63
CA THR A 154 -1.23 8.83 -1.95
C THR A 154 -0.39 8.08 -2.96
N VAL A 155 -0.82 8.15 -4.21
CA VAL A 155 -0.11 7.61 -5.35
C VAL A 155 -0.04 8.68 -6.42
N TRP A 156 1.19 9.00 -6.84
CA TRP A 156 1.51 9.92 -7.92
C TRP A 156 1.97 9.08 -9.12
N SER A 157 1.01 8.56 -9.89
CA SER A 157 1.25 7.50 -10.88
C SER A 157 2.22 7.87 -12.01
N GLN A 158 2.44 9.17 -12.24
CA GLN A 158 3.35 9.68 -13.27
C GLN A 158 4.80 9.73 -12.79
N LEU A 159 5.04 9.58 -11.49
CA LEU A 159 6.37 9.59 -10.90
C LEU A 159 6.84 8.15 -10.71
N ILE A 160 7.85 7.74 -11.48
CA ILE A 160 8.50 6.44 -11.29
C ILE A 160 9.83 6.67 -10.58
N VAL A 161 9.94 6.17 -9.35
CA VAL A 161 11.11 6.38 -8.49
C VAL A 161 11.81 5.07 -8.19
N ASP A 162 13.09 5.18 -7.87
CA ASP A 162 13.82 4.15 -7.14
C ASP A 162 13.93 4.57 -5.65
N LYS A 163 14.65 3.77 -4.86
CA LYS A 163 14.85 4.04 -3.42
C LYS A 163 15.52 5.39 -3.18
N GLU A 164 16.53 5.75 -3.97
CA GLU A 164 17.32 6.97 -3.76
C GLU A 164 16.48 8.22 -4.08
N ARG A 165 15.73 8.18 -5.19
CA ARG A 165 14.81 9.27 -5.56
C ARG A 165 13.68 9.45 -4.55
N ALA A 166 13.10 8.37 -4.05
CA ALA A 166 12.09 8.45 -2.99
C ALA A 166 12.65 9.10 -1.72
N GLU A 167 13.90 8.78 -1.35
CA GLU A 167 14.58 9.41 -0.22
C GLU A 167 14.88 10.90 -0.47
N ALA A 168 15.28 11.27 -1.69
CA ALA A 168 15.50 12.66 -2.08
C ALA A 168 14.21 13.48 -1.97
N VAL A 169 13.09 12.96 -2.48
CA VAL A 169 11.76 13.58 -2.33
C VAL A 169 11.44 13.84 -0.87
N ARG A 170 11.66 12.85 0.00
CA ARG A 170 11.44 13.01 1.43
C ARG A 170 12.31 14.14 2.00
N LYS A 171 13.63 14.12 1.74
CA LYS A 171 14.58 15.12 2.26
C LYS A 171 14.17 16.53 1.88
N THR A 172 13.88 16.78 0.61
CA THR A 172 13.44 18.10 0.11
C THR A 172 12.12 18.56 0.71
N THR A 173 11.25 17.63 1.12
CA THR A 173 9.95 17.98 1.69
C THR A 173 10.03 18.40 3.17
N VAL A 174 11.02 17.88 3.92
CA VAL A 174 11.19 18.20 5.35
C VAL A 174 12.32 19.20 5.65
N SER A 175 13.15 19.53 4.65
CA SER A 175 14.22 20.54 4.74
C SER A 175 13.72 21.94 4.44
#